data_AF-A0A1E3XI05-F1
#
_entry.id   AF-A0A1E3XI05-F1
#
_cell.length_a   1.000
_cell.length_b   1.000
_cell.length_c   1.000
_cell.angle_alpha   90.00
_cell.angle_beta   90.00
_cell.angle_gamma   90.00
#
_symmetry.space_group_name_H-M   'P 1'
#
loop_
_entity.id
_entity.type
_entity.pdbx_description
1 polymer ?
#
loop_
_entity_poly.entity_id
_entity_poly.type
_entity_poly.pdbx_seq_one_letter_code
_entity_poly.pdbx_strand_id
1 'polypeptide(L)'
;MSEKYVVTWDMFQMHARKLSERLLPASQWKGIIAVSRGGLFPAAVLARELGIRHIETVCIASYHDHVEQGELKVLHRAEGDGEGFIVVDDLVDTGNTARAIRDMYPKAKFVTVFAKPAGAALVDDYVIDIPQNTWIEQPWDLGLTFIPPLARK
;
A
#
# COMPACT_ATOMS: atom_id res chain seq x y z
N MET A 1 -4.42 11.28 22.49
CA MET A 1 -3.19 11.46 21.69
C MET A 1 -3.19 10.35 20.65
N SER A 2 -2.95 10.63 19.37
CA SER A 2 -2.80 9.55 18.38
C SER A 2 -1.57 8.75 18.75
N GLU A 3 -1.74 7.44 18.89
CA GLU A 3 -0.62 6.53 19.08
C GLU A 3 0.15 6.46 17.75
N LYS A 4 1.47 6.64 17.82
CA LYS A 4 2.34 6.50 16.65
C LYS A 4 2.74 5.05 16.50
N TYR A 5 2.56 4.49 15.31
CA TYR A 5 3.04 3.17 14.94
C TYR A 5 4.17 3.33 13.93
N VAL A 6 5.41 3.12 14.40
CA VAL A 6 6.62 3.29 13.58
C VAL A 6 6.96 1.96 12.91
N VAL A 7 7.07 1.97 11.58
CA VAL A 7 7.43 0.79 10.79
C VAL A 7 8.87 0.91 10.30
N THR A 8 9.70 -0.06 10.64
CA THR A 8 11.07 -0.18 10.10
C THR A 8 11.08 -0.91 8.76
N TRP A 9 12.17 -0.77 7.99
CA TRP A 9 12.36 -1.52 6.75
C TRP A 9 12.26 -3.04 6.95
N ASP A 10 12.83 -3.57 8.03
CA ASP A 10 12.77 -5.00 8.33
C ASP A 10 11.34 -5.47 8.60
N MET A 11 10.58 -4.72 9.41
CA MET A 11 9.17 -5.02 9.67
C MET A 11 8.35 -5.00 8.39
N PHE A 12 8.52 -3.95 7.58
CA PHE A 12 7.84 -3.80 6.31
C PHE A 12 8.11 -5.00 5.38
N GLN A 13 9.39 -5.35 5.21
CA GLN A 13 9.79 -6.49 4.38
C GLN A 13 9.20 -7.81 4.91
N MET A 14 9.26 -8.07 6.22
CA MET A 14 8.67 -9.27 6.81
C MET A 14 7.18 -9.39 6.52
N HIS A 15 6.42 -8.29 6.64
CA HIS A 15 5.00 -8.29 6.36
C HIS A 15 4.70 -8.47 4.86
N ALA A 16 5.42 -7.77 3.98
CA ALA A 16 5.24 -7.94 2.53
C ALA A 16 5.63 -9.34 2.03
N ARG A 17 6.61 -10.00 2.65
CA ARG A 17 6.94 -11.42 2.38
C ARG A 17 5.81 -12.35 2.82
N LYS A 18 5.23 -12.13 4.01
CA LYS A 18 4.05 -12.89 4.47
C LYS A 18 2.84 -12.70 3.55
N LEU A 19 2.65 -11.50 3.00
CA LEU A 19 1.63 -11.27 1.96
C LEU A 19 1.94 -12.08 0.69
N SER A 20 3.20 -12.10 0.26
CA SER A 20 3.64 -12.85 -0.92
C SER A 20 3.41 -14.35 -0.78
N GLU A 21 3.61 -14.94 0.40
CA GLU A 21 3.31 -16.35 0.68
C GLU A 21 1.84 -16.70 0.39
N ARG A 22 0.90 -15.80 0.75
CA ARG A 22 -0.54 -15.98 0.51
C ARG A 22 -0.96 -15.82 -0.96
N LEU A 23 -0.06 -15.30 -1.80
CA LEU A 23 -0.29 -15.08 -3.22
C LEU A 23 0.28 -16.21 -4.10
N LEU A 24 0.85 -17.26 -3.51
CA LEU A 24 1.28 -18.45 -4.23
C LEU A 24 0.06 -19.30 -4.69
N PRO A 25 0.17 -20.06 -5.80
CA PRO A 25 1.31 -20.15 -6.71
C PRO A 25 1.47 -18.89 -7.58
N ALA A 26 2.71 -18.45 -7.82
CA ALA A 26 2.99 -17.23 -8.60
C ALA A 26 2.51 -17.30 -10.05
N SER A 27 2.43 -18.50 -10.63
CA SER A 27 2.04 -18.74 -12.03
C SER A 27 0.60 -18.34 -12.38
N GLN A 28 -0.24 -18.06 -11.37
CA GLN A 28 -1.61 -17.59 -11.60
C GLN A 28 -1.69 -16.09 -11.95
N TRP A 29 -0.59 -15.34 -11.76
CA TRP A 29 -0.56 -13.90 -11.94
C TRP A 29 0.14 -13.49 -13.23
N LYS A 30 -0.47 -12.55 -13.98
CA LYS A 30 0.09 -11.91 -15.18
C LYS A 30 1.07 -10.79 -14.86
N GLY A 31 0.93 -10.18 -13.68
CA GLY A 31 1.73 -9.03 -13.27
C GLY A 31 1.24 -8.40 -11.96
N ILE A 32 1.92 -7.32 -11.56
CA ILE A 32 1.57 -6.50 -10.39
C ILE A 32 1.29 -5.07 -10.86
N ILE A 33 0.22 -4.45 -10.36
CA ILE A 33 -0.05 -3.01 -10.53
C ILE A 33 0.20 -2.34 -9.18
N ALA A 34 1.22 -1.50 -9.10
CA ALA A 34 1.54 -0.75 -7.88
C ALA A 34 0.73 0.54 -7.81
N VAL A 35 0.03 0.77 -6.70
CA VAL A 35 -0.61 2.05 -6.42
C VAL A 35 0.46 3.06 -5.99
N SER A 36 0.70 4.07 -6.83
CA SER A 36 1.74 5.06 -6.56
C SER A 36 1.26 6.08 -5.53
N ARG A 37 2.05 6.41 -4.48
CA ARG A 37 3.45 6.00 -4.25
C ARG A 37 3.63 4.87 -3.24
N GLY A 38 2.70 4.69 -2.30
CA GLY A 38 2.82 3.75 -1.18
C GLY A 38 3.04 2.31 -1.64
N GLY A 39 2.25 1.87 -2.62
CA GLY A 39 2.32 0.56 -3.26
C GLY A 39 3.61 0.22 -4.02
N LEU A 40 4.50 1.18 -4.29
CA LEU A 40 5.77 0.92 -5.00
C LEU A 40 6.71 0.00 -4.21
N PHE A 41 6.83 0.22 -2.91
CA PHE A 41 7.68 -0.59 -2.02
C PHE A 41 7.17 -2.02 -1.82
N PRO A 42 5.88 -2.28 -1.48
CA PRO A 42 5.39 -3.64 -1.38
C PRO A 42 5.38 -4.33 -2.75
N ALA A 43 5.10 -3.63 -3.86
CA ALA A 43 5.19 -4.21 -5.20
C ALA A 43 6.59 -4.77 -5.50
N ALA A 44 7.65 -4.05 -5.12
CA ALA A 44 9.02 -4.51 -5.29
C ALA A 44 9.31 -5.79 -4.49
N VAL A 45 8.83 -5.89 -3.25
CA VAL A 45 8.97 -7.11 -2.43
C VAL A 45 8.19 -8.27 -3.05
N LEU A 46 6.92 -8.06 -3.40
CA LEU A 46 6.07 -9.09 -4.01
C LEU A 46 6.67 -9.58 -5.34
N ALA A 47 7.12 -8.68 -6.20
CA ALA A 47 7.77 -9.02 -7.45
C ALA A 47 9.00 -9.92 -7.25
N ARG A 48 9.83 -9.60 -6.23
CA ARG A 48 11.01 -10.39 -5.89
C ARG A 48 10.63 -11.78 -5.36
N GLU A 49 9.69 -11.87 -4.41
CA GLU A 49 9.31 -13.16 -3.81
C GLU A 49 8.54 -14.06 -4.78
N LEU A 50 7.70 -13.49 -5.65
CA LEU A 50 6.88 -14.23 -6.61
C LEU A 50 7.60 -14.45 -7.96
N GLY A 51 8.77 -13.82 -8.18
CA GLY A 51 9.49 -13.90 -9.46
C GLY A 51 8.78 -13.20 -10.62
N ILE A 52 7.91 -12.23 -10.34
CA ILE A 52 7.13 -11.49 -11.34
C ILE A 52 7.94 -10.29 -11.84
N ARG A 53 8.23 -10.24 -13.15
CA ARG A 53 8.97 -9.14 -13.77
C ARG A 53 8.07 -8.06 -14.39
N HIS A 54 6.81 -8.38 -14.63
CA HIS A 54 5.84 -7.47 -15.20
C HIS A 54 5.20 -6.64 -14.08
N ILE A 55 5.64 -5.40 -13.94
CA ILE A 55 5.15 -4.44 -12.96
C ILE A 55 4.66 -3.21 -13.71
N GLU A 56 3.42 -2.85 -13.46
CA GLU A 56 2.75 -1.64 -13.95
C GLU A 56 2.41 -0.73 -12.77
N THR A 57 1.91 0.48 -13.05
CA THR A 57 1.52 1.43 -12.00
C THR A 57 0.16 2.05 -12.24
N VAL A 58 -0.45 2.52 -11.16
CA VAL A 58 -1.58 3.45 -11.19
C VAL A 58 -1.24 4.62 -10.28
N CYS A 59 -1.32 5.84 -10.82
CA CYS A 59 -0.93 7.06 -10.12
C CYS A 59 -2.19 7.88 -9.82
N ILE A 60 -2.56 7.95 -8.54
CA ILE A 60 -3.72 8.70 -8.07
C ILE A 60 -3.24 9.83 -7.18
N ALA A 61 -3.62 11.06 -7.49
CA ALA A 61 -3.39 12.22 -6.65
C ALA A 61 -4.66 12.57 -5.87
N SER A 62 -4.55 12.72 -4.55
CA SER A 62 -5.57 13.37 -3.73
C SER A 62 -5.15 14.81 -3.47
N TYR A 63 -5.91 15.78 -3.98
CA TYR A 63 -5.69 17.18 -3.63
C TYR A 63 -6.35 17.47 -2.28
N HIS A 64 -5.59 18.13 -1.39
CA HIS A 64 -6.07 18.62 -0.10
C HIS A 64 -6.17 20.15 -0.06
N ASP A 65 -5.95 20.81 -1.19
CA ASP A 65 -6.00 22.27 -1.26
C ASP A 65 -7.44 22.76 -1.31
N HIS A 66 -7.85 23.29 -0.15
CA HIS A 66 -8.83 24.34 0.08
C HIS A 66 -9.72 24.71 -1.12
N VAL A 67 -10.91 24.10 -1.17
CA VAL A 67 -12.23 24.58 -1.66
C VAL A 67 -13.07 23.40 -2.17
N GLU A 68 -12.43 22.33 -2.66
CA GLU A 68 -13.12 21.09 -3.09
C GLU A 68 -12.48 19.85 -2.43
N GLN A 69 -12.94 19.53 -1.22
CA GLN A 69 -12.63 18.24 -0.59
C GLN A 69 -13.23 17.11 -1.44
N GLY A 70 -12.39 16.28 -2.07
CA GLY A 70 -12.77 14.90 -2.38
C GLY A 70 -12.49 14.35 -3.77
N GLU A 71 -12.03 15.14 -4.75
CA GLU A 71 -11.79 14.58 -6.08
C GLU A 71 -10.41 13.90 -6.20
N LEU A 72 -10.44 12.58 -6.40
CA LEU A 72 -9.26 11.80 -6.78
C LEU A 72 -8.97 12.02 -8.27
N LYS A 73 -7.75 12.46 -8.58
CA LYS A 73 -7.31 12.60 -9.97
C LYS A 73 -6.40 11.44 -10.36
N VAL A 74 -6.82 10.66 -11.35
CA VAL A 74 -5.99 9.63 -11.97
C VAL A 74 -5.02 10.32 -12.95
N LEU A 75 -3.73 10.27 -12.63
CA LEU A 75 -2.66 10.85 -13.46
C LEU A 75 -2.15 9.85 -14.50
N HIS A 76 -2.15 8.56 -14.15
CA HIS A 76 -1.75 7.44 -15.00
C HIS A 76 -2.47 6.19 -14.51
N ARG A 77 -2.83 5.30 -15.44
CA ARG A 77 -3.39 3.98 -15.13
C ARG A 77 -2.83 2.94 -16.08
N ALA A 78 -2.49 1.78 -15.54
CA ALA A 78 -2.33 0.56 -16.32
C ALA A 78 -3.63 0.23 -17.07
N GLU A 79 -3.50 -0.38 -18.24
CA GLU A 79 -4.64 -0.77 -19.07
C GLU A 79 -5.37 -2.01 -18.53
N GLY A 80 -6.59 -2.24 -19.04
CA GLY A 80 -7.43 -3.38 -18.66
C GLY A 80 -8.27 -3.20 -17.40
N ASP A 81 -8.91 -4.28 -16.98
CA ASP A 81 -9.83 -4.39 -15.83
C ASP A 81 -9.20 -5.11 -14.62
N GLY A 82 -7.89 -5.37 -14.69
CA GLY A 82 -7.12 -6.02 -13.63
C GLY A 82 -7.15 -7.55 -13.65
N GLU A 83 -7.78 -8.21 -14.62
CA GLU A 83 -7.91 -9.66 -14.63
C GLU A 83 -6.55 -10.39 -14.62
N GLY A 84 -6.30 -11.15 -13.54
CA GLY A 84 -5.06 -11.88 -13.33
C GLY A 84 -3.90 -11.01 -12.83
N PHE A 85 -4.16 -9.77 -12.40
CA PHE A 85 -3.17 -8.90 -11.77
C PHE A 85 -3.39 -8.80 -10.26
N ILE A 86 -2.28 -8.62 -9.54
CA ILE A 86 -2.30 -8.17 -8.15
C ILE A 86 -2.21 -6.64 -8.18
N VAL A 87 -3.20 -5.94 -7.64
CA VAL A 87 -3.06 -4.51 -7.32
C VAL A 87 -2.58 -4.41 -5.88
N VAL A 88 -1.55 -3.61 -5.60
CA VAL A 88 -0.98 -3.50 -4.26
C VAL A 88 -0.77 -2.06 -3.83
N ASP A 89 -1.15 -1.76 -2.60
CA ASP A 89 -0.84 -0.51 -1.89
C ASP A 89 -0.19 -0.80 -0.52
N ASP A 90 0.39 0.19 0.15
CA ASP A 90 0.97 0.01 1.47
C ASP A 90 -0.09 -0.08 2.58
N LEU A 91 -1.10 0.79 2.53
CA LEU A 91 -2.14 0.93 3.54
C LEU A 91 -3.51 1.21 2.89
N VAL A 92 -4.56 0.57 3.40
CA VAL A 92 -5.93 1.08 3.24
C VAL A 92 -6.41 1.81 4.51
N ASP A 93 -6.67 3.12 4.40
CA ASP A 93 -7.17 3.96 5.49
C ASP A 93 -8.71 4.13 5.42
N THR A 94 -9.21 5.25 4.92
CA THR A 94 -10.65 5.55 4.77
C THR A 94 -11.28 4.90 3.53
N GLY A 95 -10.46 4.30 2.67
CA GLY A 95 -10.89 3.56 1.50
C GLY A 95 -11.22 4.39 0.25
N ASN A 96 -10.97 5.70 0.23
CA ASN A 96 -11.21 6.51 -0.98
C ASN A 96 -10.43 5.99 -2.19
N THR A 97 -9.11 5.82 -2.04
CA THR A 97 -8.25 5.23 -3.08
C THR A 97 -8.70 3.82 -3.43
N ALA A 98 -9.03 2.99 -2.42
CA ALA A 98 -9.49 1.62 -2.62
C ALA A 98 -10.75 1.53 -3.49
N ARG A 99 -11.73 2.41 -3.30
CA ARG A 99 -12.93 2.49 -4.15
C ARG A 99 -12.58 2.79 -5.60
N ALA A 100 -11.75 3.81 -5.84
CA ALA A 100 -11.31 4.15 -7.20
C ALA A 100 -10.52 2.99 -7.85
N ILE A 101 -9.71 2.26 -7.08
CA ILE A 101 -9.00 1.07 -7.55
C ILE A 101 -10.00 -0.04 -7.93
N ARG A 102 -11.04 -0.28 -7.13
CA ARG A 102 -12.08 -1.29 -7.44
C ARG A 102 -12.88 -0.93 -8.67
N ASP A 103 -13.16 0.36 -8.89
CA ASP A 103 -13.85 0.83 -10.10
C ASP A 103 -12.98 0.66 -11.36
N MET A 104 -11.67 0.93 -11.25
CA MET A 104 -10.74 0.79 -12.38
C MET A 104 -10.36 -0.67 -12.68
N TYR A 105 -10.20 -1.48 -11.64
CA TYR A 105 -9.68 -2.85 -11.72
C TYR A 105 -10.59 -3.85 -11.00
N PRO A 106 -11.85 -4.02 -11.44
CA PRO A 106 -12.84 -4.83 -10.73
C PRO A 106 -12.49 -6.33 -10.67
N LYS A 107 -11.57 -6.81 -11.52
CA LYS A 107 -11.13 -8.21 -11.56
C LYS A 107 -9.73 -8.44 -10.97
N ALA A 108 -9.05 -7.39 -10.51
CA ALA A 108 -7.77 -7.55 -9.82
C ALA A 108 -7.95 -8.10 -8.41
N LYS A 109 -6.92 -8.82 -7.94
CA LYS A 109 -6.77 -9.08 -6.51
C LYS A 109 -6.11 -7.88 -5.86
N PHE A 110 -6.87 -7.08 -5.12
CA PHE A 110 -6.39 -5.87 -4.47
C PHE A 110 -5.96 -6.16 -3.03
N VAL A 111 -4.68 -5.96 -2.73
CA VAL A 111 -4.08 -6.28 -1.43
C VAL A 111 -3.30 -5.11 -0.84
N THR A 112 -3.14 -5.10 0.47
CA THR A 112 -2.34 -4.09 1.18
C THR A 112 -1.47 -4.71 2.25
N VAL A 113 -0.43 -4.01 2.72
CA VAL A 113 0.35 -4.51 3.87
C VAL A 113 -0.43 -4.26 5.17
N PHE A 114 -0.96 -3.05 5.32
CA PHE A 114 -1.70 -2.59 6.49
C PHE A 114 -3.15 -2.27 6.13
N ALA A 115 -4.08 -2.50 7.05
CA ALA A 115 -5.46 -2.05 6.90
C ALA A 115 -6.01 -1.45 8.17
N LYS A 116 -6.75 -0.34 8.02
CA LYS A 116 -7.59 0.22 9.08
C LYS A 116 -9.05 -0.24 8.93
N PRO A 117 -9.84 -0.28 10.03
CA PRO A 117 -11.21 -0.79 10.01
C PRO A 117 -12.12 -0.17 8.94
N ALA A 118 -12.02 1.15 8.69
CA ALA A 118 -12.88 1.83 7.70
C ALA A 118 -12.62 1.39 6.24
N GLY A 119 -11.42 0.90 5.96
CA GLY A 119 -10.98 0.51 4.63
C GLY A 119 -10.83 -1.00 4.41
N ALA A 120 -10.72 -1.78 5.48
CA ALA A 120 -10.40 -3.20 5.43
C ALA A 120 -11.35 -4.04 4.55
N ALA A 121 -12.65 -3.72 4.54
CA ALA A 121 -13.63 -4.43 3.71
C ALA A 121 -13.48 -4.19 2.20
N LEU A 122 -12.64 -3.25 1.76
CA LEU A 122 -12.45 -2.89 0.35
C LEU A 122 -11.26 -3.61 -0.29
N VAL A 123 -10.41 -4.28 0.50
CA VAL A 123 -9.27 -5.07 0.03
C VAL A 123 -9.58 -6.57 0.13
N ASP A 124 -8.96 -7.37 -0.74
CA ASP A 124 -9.14 -8.83 -0.76
C ASP A 124 -8.27 -9.53 0.29
N ASP A 125 -7.14 -8.95 0.67
CA ASP A 125 -6.23 -9.46 1.70
C ASP A 125 -5.33 -8.34 2.25
N TYR A 126 -4.90 -8.49 3.49
CA TYR A 126 -3.91 -7.64 4.15
C TYR A 126 -3.23 -8.39 5.31
N VAL A 127 -2.11 -7.84 5.82
CA VAL A 127 -1.28 -8.56 6.81
C VAL A 127 -1.51 -8.09 8.23
N ILE A 128 -1.55 -6.76 8.45
CA ILE A 128 -1.59 -6.16 9.79
C ILE A 128 -2.79 -5.23 9.94
N ASP A 129 -3.60 -5.47 10.96
CA ASP A 129 -4.63 -4.55 11.43
C ASP A 129 -4.01 -3.36 12.15
N ILE A 130 -4.42 -2.15 11.77
CA ILE A 130 -4.02 -0.89 12.41
C ILE A 130 -5.28 -0.19 12.93
N PRO A 131 -5.33 0.26 14.19
CA PRO A 131 -6.48 1.02 14.69
C PRO A 131 -6.72 2.30 13.87
N GLN A 132 -7.99 2.68 13.70
CA GLN A 132 -8.37 3.81 12.84
C GLN A 132 -7.69 5.14 13.23
N ASN A 133 -7.50 5.35 14.55
CA ASN A 133 -6.91 6.54 15.15
C ASN A 133 -5.38 6.47 15.28
N THR A 134 -4.74 5.40 14.80
CA THR A 134 -3.29 5.24 14.79
C THR A 134 -2.69 5.93 13.57
N TRP A 135 -1.63 6.70 13.81
CA TRP A 135 -0.81 7.26 12.74
C TRP A 135 0.35 6.32 12.47
N ILE A 136 0.44 5.83 11.23
CA ILE A 136 1.52 4.95 10.80
C ILE A 136 2.62 5.77 10.14
N GLU A 137 3.86 5.65 10.64
CA GLU A 137 5.04 6.25 10.00
C GLU A 137 5.77 5.14 9.22
N GLN A 138 5.73 5.24 7.89
CA GLN A 138 6.35 4.28 6.99
C GLN A 138 7.86 4.51 6.88
N PRO A 139 8.65 3.48 6.53
CA PRO A 139 10.11 3.58 6.60
C PRO A 139 10.73 4.57 5.59
N TRP A 140 10.04 4.90 4.49
CA TRP A 140 10.49 5.89 3.51
C TRP A 140 10.27 7.35 3.94
N ASP A 141 9.44 7.58 4.97
CA ASP A 141 9.23 8.90 5.56
C ASP A 141 10.17 9.15 6.77
N LEU A 142 11.02 8.17 7.09
CA LEU A 142 11.92 8.17 8.24
C LEU A 142 13.38 8.17 7.80
N GLY A 143 14.26 8.56 8.71
CA GLY A 143 15.70 8.55 8.49
C GLY A 143 16.48 8.46 9.79
N LEU A 144 17.71 7.94 9.70
CA LEU A 144 18.64 7.96 10.82
C LEU A 144 19.02 9.41 11.12
N THR A 145 18.75 9.83 12.35
CA THR A 145 19.10 11.16 12.84
C THR A 145 19.84 11.05 14.16
N PHE A 146 20.63 12.06 14.48
CA PHE A 146 21.24 12.17 15.80
C PHE A 146 20.15 12.37 16.85
N ILE A 147 20.13 11.50 17.87
CA ILE A 147 19.25 11.64 19.02
C ILE A 147 20.11 12.18 20.18
N PRO A 148 19.87 13.41 20.65
CA PRO A 148 20.66 13.99 21.73
C PRO A 148 20.46 13.20 23.03
N PRO A 149 21.50 13.08 23.87
CA PRO A 149 21.33 12.52 25.21
C PRO A 149 20.33 13.37 26.01
N LEU A 150 19.58 12.71 26.90
CA LEU A 150 18.63 13.38 27.78
C LEU A 150 19.34 14.38 28.72
N ALA A 151 20.51 13.98 29.22
CA ALA A 151 21.36 14.84 30.01
C ALA A 151 22.20 15.74 29.08
N ARG A 152 21.91 17.03 29.07
CA ARG A 152 22.76 18.05 28.45
C ARG A 152 23.75 18.54 29.52
N LYS A 153 25.05 18.35 29.27
CA LYS A 153 26.12 19.02 30.05
C LYS A 153 26.47 20.34 29.38
#